data_AF-G2PGI7-F1
#
_entry.id   AF-G2PGI7-F1
#
_cell.length_a   1.000
_cell.length_b   1.000
_cell.length_c   1.000
_cell.angle_alpha   90.00
_cell.angle_beta   90.00
_cell.angle_gamma   90.00
#
_symmetry.space_group_name_H-M   'P 1'
#
loop_
_entity.id
_entity.type
_entity.pdbx_description
1 polymer ?
#
loop_
_entity_poly.entity_id
_entity_poly.type
_entity_poly.pdbx_seq_one_letter_code
_entity_poly.pdbx_strand_id
1 'polypeptide(L)'
;MAIYELACETGHRFEVIQSYTAPLPSCPECGGATRKIPSSFALGGAATVPPPPERMPQTWKGTYRGDRDYVTDLRRTAESRQKLEDKYPELAGDRRPIVAHEGRYEGAPLRAGDTPSAPSEGAGHGHSHGHSHAHGHDHGHAHGSAKSRPAAGD
;
A
#
# COMPACT_ATOMS: atom_id res chain seq x y z
N MET A 1 27.33 -1.07 32.12
CA MET A 1 26.63 -2.36 32.37
C MET A 1 25.50 -2.48 31.35
N ALA A 2 25.13 -3.69 30.94
CA ALA A 2 24.09 -3.89 29.93
C ALA A 2 22.74 -4.20 30.61
N ILE A 3 21.65 -3.86 29.92
CA ILE A 3 20.29 -4.30 30.28
C ILE A 3 20.03 -5.62 29.56
N TYR A 4 19.53 -6.61 30.29
CA TYR A 4 19.09 -7.89 29.75
C TYR A 4 17.63 -8.14 30.10
N GLU A 5 16.86 -8.68 29.15
CA GLU A 5 15.53 -9.22 29.41
C GLU A 5 15.66 -10.70 29.79
N LEU A 6 15.05 -11.09 30.90
CA LEU A 6 15.05 -12.45 31.43
C LEU A 6 13.64 -13.04 31.40
N ALA A 7 13.55 -14.36 31.24
CA ALA A 7 12.31 -15.11 31.39
C ALA A 7 12.50 -16.36 32.25
N CYS A 8 11.49 -16.69 33.06
CA CYS A 8 11.43 -17.97 33.77
C CYS A 8 10.56 -19.00 33.03
N GLU A 9 10.55 -20.25 33.51
CA GLU A 9 9.78 -21.35 32.90
C GLU A 9 8.25 -21.14 32.98
N THR A 10 7.75 -20.43 34.00
CA THR A 10 6.33 -20.05 34.10
C THR A 10 5.94 -18.87 33.21
N GLY A 11 6.88 -18.24 32.50
CA GLY A 11 6.60 -17.21 31.51
C GLY A 11 6.66 -15.76 32.00
N HIS A 12 7.02 -15.51 33.26
CA HIS A 12 7.26 -14.14 33.73
C HIS A 12 8.50 -13.55 33.07
N ARG A 13 8.41 -12.28 32.66
CA ARG A 13 9.48 -11.52 32.00
C ARG A 13 9.84 -10.29 32.81
N PHE A 14 11.13 -9.99 32.90
CA PHE A 14 11.61 -8.79 33.59
C PHE A 14 13.01 -8.39 33.10
N GLU A 15 13.38 -7.14 33.34
CA GLU A 15 14.66 -6.57 32.94
C GLU A 15 15.64 -6.48 34.12
N VAL A 16 16.94 -6.65 33.84
CA VAL A 16 18.01 -6.50 34.84
C VAL A 16 19.25 -5.81 34.24
N ILE A 17 19.86 -4.92 35.02
CA ILE A 17 21.17 -4.32 34.72
C ILE A 17 22.26 -5.15 35.38
N GLN A 18 23.11 -5.82 34.61
CA GLN A 18 24.21 -6.65 35.14
C GLN A 18 25.37 -6.81 34.14
N SER A 19 26.47 -7.45 34.57
CA SER A 19 27.53 -7.89 33.66
C SER A 19 27.11 -9.15 32.91
N TYR A 20 27.76 -9.45 31.78
CA TYR A 20 27.40 -10.62 30.98
C TYR A 20 27.60 -11.95 31.72
N THR A 21 28.64 -12.04 32.56
CA THR A 21 29.07 -13.25 33.27
C THR A 21 28.51 -13.37 34.69
N ALA A 22 27.73 -12.39 35.16
CA ALA A 22 27.09 -12.47 36.47
C ALA A 22 26.08 -13.64 36.52
N PRO A 23 25.94 -14.30 37.68
CA PRO A 23 24.91 -15.31 37.88
C PRO A 23 23.52 -14.69 37.71
N LEU A 24 22.61 -15.42 37.06
CA LEU A 24 21.26 -14.94 36.81
C LEU A 24 20.43 -14.96 38.10
N PRO A 25 19.67 -13.89 38.41
CA PRO A 25 18.78 -13.88 39.57
C PRO A 25 17.60 -14.84 39.36
N SER A 26 17.06 -15.36 40.46
CA SER A 26 15.77 -16.06 40.46
C SER A 26 14.65 -15.12 40.04
N CYS A 27 13.58 -15.68 39.50
CA CYS A 27 12.39 -14.90 39.14
C CYS A 27 11.80 -14.22 40.40
N PRO A 28 11.53 -12.90 40.38
CA PRO A 28 10.97 -12.21 41.53
C PRO A 28 9.53 -12.64 41.87
N GLU A 29 8.79 -13.18 40.90
CA GLU A 29 7.38 -13.58 41.06
C GLU A 29 7.23 -15.03 41.55
N CYS A 30 8.00 -15.97 40.98
CA CYS A 30 7.84 -17.40 41.28
C CYS A 30 9.08 -18.07 41.91
N GLY A 31 10.19 -17.35 42.06
CA GLY A 31 11.46 -17.91 42.55
C GLY A 31 12.17 -18.88 41.58
N GLY A 32 11.58 -19.18 40.43
CA GLY A 32 12.13 -20.13 39.46
C GLY A 32 13.42 -19.65 38.78
N ALA A 33 14.13 -20.59 38.15
CA ALA A 33 15.31 -20.29 37.34
C ALA A 33 14.96 -19.41 36.13
N THR A 34 15.88 -18.55 35.74
CA THR A 34 15.71 -17.60 34.64
C THR A 34 16.75 -17.81 33.55
N ARG A 35 16.42 -17.39 32.33
CA ARG A 35 17.34 -17.35 31.19
C ARG A 35 17.26 -16.00 30.49
N LYS A 36 18.37 -15.57 29.88
CA LYS A 36 18.38 -14.40 29.00
C LYS A 36 17.57 -14.69 27.74
N ILE A 37 16.74 -13.76 27.33
CA ILE A 37 15.97 -13.85 26.08
C ILE A 37 16.33 -12.67 25.15
N PRO A 38 16.22 -12.85 23.82
CA PRO A 38 16.31 -11.72 22.90
C PRO A 38 15.22 -10.70 23.23
N SER A 39 15.59 -9.43 23.31
CA SER A 39 14.63 -8.35 23.50
C SER A 39 13.64 -8.32 22.34
N SER A 40 12.35 -8.15 22.62
CA SER A 40 11.37 -7.92 21.56
C SER A 40 11.57 -6.53 20.98
N PHE A 41 11.90 -6.44 19.70
CA PHE A 41 11.85 -5.17 18.98
C PHE A 41 10.40 -4.85 18.65
N ALA A 42 9.88 -3.74 19.18
CA ALA A 42 8.65 -3.16 18.66
C ALA A 42 9.00 -2.39 17.38
N LEU A 43 8.50 -2.85 16.24
CA LEU A 43 8.49 -2.04 15.01
C LEU A 43 7.45 -0.93 15.18
N GLY A 44 7.87 0.19 15.76
CA GLY A 44 7.11 1.43 15.79
C GLY A 44 7.46 2.31 14.59
N GLY A 45 6.48 3.01 14.04
CA GLY A 45 6.73 4.07 13.05
C GLY A 45 6.78 3.63 11.58
N ALA A 46 5.97 2.65 11.17
CA ALA A 46 5.73 2.43 9.74
C ALA A 46 5.10 3.69 9.13
N ALA A 47 5.93 4.52 8.48
CA ALA A 47 5.48 5.72 7.81
C ALA A 47 4.68 5.32 6.56
N THR A 48 3.36 5.44 6.64
CA THR A 48 2.48 5.24 5.49
C THR A 48 2.17 6.58 4.86
N VAL A 49 2.43 6.70 3.57
CA VAL A 49 2.06 7.88 2.79
C VAL A 49 0.53 7.86 2.58
N PRO A 50 -0.23 8.86 3.07
CA PRO A 50 -1.66 8.95 2.82
C PRO A 50 -1.95 8.94 1.31
N PRO A 51 -3.09 8.39 0.84
CA PRO A 51 -3.41 8.37 -0.57
C PRO A 51 -3.48 9.80 -1.17
N PRO A 52 -3.10 9.97 -2.44
CA PRO A 52 -3.28 11.22 -3.16
C PRO A 52 -4.77 11.54 -3.38
N PRO A 53 -5.10 12.83 -3.62
CA PRO A 53 -6.47 13.30 -3.82
C PRO A 53 -7.24 12.57 -4.92
N GLU A 54 -6.57 12.16 -6.00
CA GLU A 54 -7.19 11.48 -7.14
C GLU A 54 -7.76 10.09 -6.77
N ARG A 55 -7.29 9.50 -5.67
CA ARG A 55 -7.85 8.25 -5.13
C ARG A 55 -9.02 8.47 -4.16
N MET A 56 -9.37 9.71 -3.82
CA MET A 56 -10.53 9.99 -2.98
C MET A 56 -11.83 9.68 -3.74
N PRO A 57 -12.89 9.22 -3.05
CA PRO A 57 -14.16 8.92 -3.70
C PRO A 57 -14.78 10.19 -4.32
N GLN A 58 -15.08 10.11 -5.61
CA GLN A 58 -15.68 11.22 -6.38
C GLN A 58 -17.21 11.14 -6.48
N THR A 59 -17.85 10.18 -5.80
CA THR A 59 -19.31 9.96 -5.89
C THR A 59 -19.97 9.90 -4.52
N TRP A 60 -21.24 10.28 -4.46
CA TRP A 60 -22.06 10.19 -3.25
C TRP A 60 -22.15 8.77 -2.67
N LYS A 61 -22.20 7.76 -3.54
CA LYS A 61 -22.16 6.36 -3.11
C LYS A 61 -20.79 5.99 -2.54
N GLY A 62 -19.72 6.50 -3.14
CA GLY A 62 -18.34 6.29 -2.67
C GLY A 62 -18.06 6.92 -1.30
N THR A 63 -18.79 7.96 -0.92
CA THR A 63 -18.74 8.53 0.44
C THR A 63 -19.69 7.85 1.44
N TYR A 64 -20.20 6.65 1.10
CA TYR A 64 -21.21 5.93 1.88
C TYR A 64 -22.44 6.77 2.20
N ARG A 65 -22.89 7.57 1.22
CA ARG A 65 -24.01 8.50 1.37
C ARG A 65 -23.76 9.53 2.48
N GLY A 66 -22.52 9.99 2.58
CA GLY A 66 -22.12 11.01 3.56
C GLY A 66 -22.06 10.48 4.99
N ASP A 67 -21.70 9.21 5.18
CA ASP A 67 -21.44 8.68 6.52
C ASP A 67 -20.45 9.58 7.27
N ARG A 68 -20.86 10.05 8.46
CA ARG A 68 -20.16 11.13 9.15
C ARG A 68 -18.75 10.73 9.56
N ASP A 69 -18.60 9.50 10.05
CA ASP A 69 -17.35 9.03 10.60
C ASP A 69 -16.36 8.75 9.45
N TYR A 70 -16.84 8.16 8.35
CA TYR A 70 -16.07 7.98 7.12
C TYR A 70 -15.62 9.32 6.51
N VAL A 71 -16.53 10.29 6.37
CA VAL A 71 -16.19 11.63 5.83
C VAL A 71 -15.19 12.36 6.72
N THR A 72 -15.30 12.18 8.04
CA THR A 72 -14.32 12.76 8.99
C THR A 72 -12.93 12.17 8.79
N ASP A 73 -12.83 10.86 8.60
CA ASP A 73 -11.56 10.18 8.33
C ASP A 73 -10.96 10.57 6.97
N LEU A 74 -11.81 10.67 5.93
CA LEU A 74 -11.40 11.20 4.63
C LEU A 74 -10.81 12.60 4.73
N ARG A 75 -11.44 13.48 5.51
CA ARG A 75 -10.93 14.84 5.74
C ARG A 75 -9.56 14.81 6.41
N ARG A 76 -9.39 14.01 7.46
CA ARG A 76 -8.10 13.87 8.16
C ARG A 76 -7.00 13.31 7.24
N THR A 77 -7.37 12.37 6.38
CA THR A 77 -6.47 11.81 5.36
C THR A 77 -6.03 12.89 4.37
N ALA A 78 -6.96 13.68 3.85
CA ALA A 78 -6.66 14.79 2.93
C ALA A 78 -5.78 15.87 3.57
N GLU A 79 -6.08 16.26 4.82
CA GLU A 79 -5.27 17.22 5.58
C GLU A 79 -3.85 16.69 5.83
N SER A 80 -3.70 15.39 6.10
CA SER A 80 -2.40 14.76 6.32
C SER A 80 -1.58 14.67 5.04
N ARG A 81 -2.25 14.38 3.91
CA ARG A 81 -1.65 14.42 2.57
C ARG A 81 -1.14 15.81 2.23
N GLN A 82 -1.97 16.84 2.45
CA GLN A 82 -1.60 18.23 2.20
C GLN A 82 -0.35 18.64 2.98
N LYS A 83 -0.31 18.35 4.30
CA LYS A 83 0.87 18.63 5.14
C LYS A 83 2.13 17.93 4.66
N LEU A 84 2.00 16.72 4.13
CA LEU A 84 3.12 15.97 3.56
C LEU A 84 3.64 16.63 2.29
N GLU A 85 2.74 17.00 1.36
CA GLU A 85 3.10 17.67 0.11
C GLU A 85 3.68 19.07 0.34
N ASP A 86 3.19 19.82 1.33
CA ASP A 86 3.76 21.13 1.70
C ASP A 86 5.21 21.02 2.17
N LYS A 87 5.54 19.91 2.87
CA LYS A 87 6.89 19.63 3.35
C LYS A 87 7.79 19.03 2.26
N TYR A 88 7.21 18.27 1.35
CA TYR A 88 7.89 17.54 0.28
C TYR A 88 7.21 17.86 -1.06
N PRO A 89 7.52 19.02 -1.67
CA PRO A 89 6.87 19.47 -2.90
C PRO A 89 7.04 18.49 -4.08
N GLU A 90 8.08 17.67 -4.07
CA GLU A 90 8.31 16.61 -5.05
C GLU A 90 7.26 15.50 -5.03
N LEU A 91 6.48 15.38 -3.94
CA LEU A 91 5.37 14.45 -3.82
C LEU A 91 4.04 15.04 -4.31
N ALA A 92 3.98 16.36 -4.51
CA ALA A 92 2.78 17.03 -4.97
C ALA A 92 2.51 16.69 -6.44
N GLY A 93 1.27 16.36 -6.76
CA GLY A 93 0.81 16.21 -8.14
C GLY A 93 0.69 17.56 -8.86
N ASP A 94 0.22 17.53 -10.11
CA ASP A 94 -0.09 18.77 -10.84
C ASP A 94 -1.35 19.44 -10.29
N ARG A 95 -1.15 20.55 -9.57
CA ARG A 95 -2.21 21.36 -8.94
C ARG A 95 -2.70 22.51 -9.81
N ARG A 96 -2.20 22.65 -11.04
CA ARG A 96 -2.64 23.74 -11.93
C ARG A 96 -4.13 23.59 -12.23
N PRO A 97 -4.91 24.69 -12.20
CA PRO A 97 -6.35 24.65 -12.48
C PRO A 97 -6.65 23.99 -13.83
N ILE A 98 -7.68 23.16 -13.85
CA ILE A 98 -8.19 22.58 -15.10
C ILE A 98 -9.02 23.65 -15.81
N VAL A 99 -8.63 23.97 -17.05
CA VAL A 99 -9.27 24.97 -17.91
C VAL A 99 -10.32 24.33 -18.81
N ALA A 100 -10.08 23.10 -19.30
CA ALA A 100 -11.03 22.33 -20.08
C ALA A 100 -10.87 20.83 -19.82
N HIS A 101 -11.97 20.08 -19.74
CA HIS A 101 -11.97 18.63 -19.47
C HIS A 101 -13.04 17.88 -20.27
N GLU A 102 -13.69 18.57 -21.21
CA GLU A 102 -14.77 18.02 -22.03
C GLU A 102 -14.36 18.01 -23.51
N GLY A 103 -15.07 17.21 -24.32
CA GLY A 103 -14.80 17.06 -25.74
C GLY A 103 -13.38 16.54 -26.00
N ARG A 104 -12.56 17.30 -26.74
CA ARG A 104 -11.17 16.93 -27.06
C ARG A 104 -10.31 16.67 -25.80
N TYR A 105 -10.67 17.25 -24.66
CA TYR A 105 -9.91 17.16 -23.42
C TYR A 105 -10.46 16.13 -22.43
N GLU A 106 -11.42 15.28 -22.84
CA GLU A 106 -12.03 14.26 -21.97
C GLU A 106 -11.00 13.28 -21.41
N GLY A 107 -10.06 12.80 -22.24
CA GLY A 107 -9.01 11.87 -21.82
C GLY A 107 -7.76 12.54 -21.23
N ALA A 108 -7.60 13.85 -21.44
CA ALA A 108 -6.45 14.62 -20.98
C ALA A 108 -6.89 16.07 -20.71
N PRO A 109 -7.29 16.39 -19.46
CA PRO A 109 -7.75 17.73 -19.12
C PRO A 109 -6.66 18.78 -19.39
N LEU A 110 -7.03 19.84 -20.10
CA LEU A 110 -6.18 20.99 -20.34
C LEU A 110 -6.04 21.78 -19.03
N ARG A 111 -4.82 21.99 -18.57
CA ARG A 111 -4.52 22.77 -17.37
C ARG A 111 -3.95 24.13 -17.72
N ALA A 112 -4.00 25.04 -16.75
CA ALA A 112 -3.44 26.38 -16.89
C ALA A 112 -1.94 26.31 -17.26
N GLY A 113 -1.55 27.04 -18.30
CA GLY A 113 -0.18 27.06 -18.81
C GLY A 113 0.15 25.98 -19.83
N ASP A 114 -0.74 25.01 -20.08
CA ASP A 114 -0.59 24.09 -21.20
C ASP A 114 -0.86 24.81 -22.52
N THR A 115 -0.11 24.45 -23.57
CA THR A 115 -0.39 24.91 -24.93
C THR A 115 -1.61 24.18 -25.48
N PRO A 116 -2.70 24.89 -25.86
CA PRO A 116 -3.86 24.22 -26.44
C PRO A 116 -3.45 23.58 -27.76
N SER A 117 -3.74 22.28 -27.90
CA SER A 117 -3.53 21.57 -29.17
C SER A 117 -4.37 22.22 -30.28
N ALA A 118 -3.73 22.55 -31.40
CA ALA A 118 -4.35 23.24 -32.52
C ALA A 118 -5.63 22.51 -33.00
N PRO A 119 -6.65 23.23 -33.51
CA PRO A 119 -7.80 22.59 -34.10
C PRO A 119 -7.35 21.74 -35.29
N SER A 120 -7.57 20.43 -35.19
CA SER A 120 -7.35 19.53 -36.32
C SER A 120 -8.40 19.86 -37.39
N GLU A 121 -8.00 20.62 -38.41
CA GLU A 121 -8.63 20.53 -39.72
C GLU A 121 -8.38 19.10 -40.22
N GLY A 122 -9.42 18.42 -40.69
CA GLY A 122 -9.33 17.00 -41.00
C GLY A 122 -8.36 16.72 -42.15
N ALA A 123 -7.30 15.94 -41.88
CA ALA A 123 -6.80 14.82 -42.70
C ALA A 123 -5.36 14.44 -42.31
N GLY A 124 -5.14 13.16 -41.96
CA GLY A 124 -3.92 12.43 -42.35
C GLY A 124 -2.73 12.33 -41.38
N HIS A 125 -2.60 11.12 -40.80
CA HIS A 125 -1.36 10.33 -40.69
C HIS A 125 -0.30 10.58 -39.58
N GLY A 126 -0.14 9.57 -38.71
CA GLY A 126 1.09 9.21 -37.93
C GLY A 126 1.25 9.90 -36.57
N HIS A 127 1.49 9.25 -35.42
CA HIS A 127 2.01 7.93 -35.11
C HIS A 127 1.42 7.41 -33.77
N SER A 128 0.97 6.15 -33.77
CA SER A 128 0.65 5.40 -32.56
C SER A 128 1.94 4.79 -31.98
N HIS A 129 2.39 5.25 -30.82
CA HIS A 129 3.26 4.44 -29.95
C HIS A 129 2.39 3.55 -29.07
N GLY A 130 1.94 2.45 -29.65
CA GLY A 130 1.42 1.31 -28.90
C GLY A 130 2.58 0.44 -28.44
N HIS A 131 2.86 0.42 -27.13
CA HIS A 131 3.60 -0.68 -26.52
C HIS A 131 2.64 -1.86 -26.34
N SER A 132 2.62 -2.77 -27.32
CA SER A 132 1.97 -4.06 -27.19
C SER A 132 2.93 -5.04 -26.50
N HIS A 133 2.71 -5.28 -25.21
CA HIS A 133 3.22 -6.48 -24.55
C HIS A 133 2.32 -7.66 -24.94
N ALA A 134 2.73 -8.42 -25.95
CA ALA A 134 2.11 -9.68 -26.31
C ALA A 134 2.52 -10.76 -25.30
N HIS A 135 1.60 -11.15 -24.41
CA HIS A 135 1.65 -12.45 -23.74
C HIS A 135 1.04 -13.49 -24.67
N GLY A 136 1.89 -14.39 -25.19
CA GLY A 136 1.44 -15.53 -25.97
C GLY A 136 0.64 -16.49 -25.09
N HIS A 137 -0.66 -16.60 -25.35
CA HIS A 137 -1.48 -17.71 -24.88
C HIS A 137 -1.90 -18.50 -26.12
N ASP A 138 -1.18 -19.59 -26.38
CA ASP A 138 -1.53 -20.56 -27.42
C ASP A 138 -2.57 -21.54 -26.86
N HIS A 139 -3.71 -21.64 -27.54
CA HIS A 139 -4.71 -22.68 -27.34
C HIS A 139 -4.84 -23.48 -28.65
N GLY A 140 -3.94 -24.44 -28.84
CA GLY A 140 -4.11 -25.51 -29.83
C GLY A 140 -5.21 -26.48 -29.42
N HIS A 141 -6.37 -26.41 -30.09
CA HIS A 141 -7.35 -27.49 -30.11
C HIS A 141 -7.00 -28.47 -31.24
N ALA A 142 -6.61 -29.69 -30.89
CA ALA A 142 -6.63 -30.83 -31.79
C ALA A 142 -7.66 -31.84 -31.27
N HIS A 143 -8.59 -32.20 -32.16
CA HIS A 143 -9.63 -33.20 -31.93
C HIS A 143 -9.04 -34.62 -31.91
N GLY A 144 -9.47 -35.44 -30.95
CA GLY A 144 -9.16 -36.87 -30.91
C GLY A 144 -10.04 -37.59 -29.89
N SER A 145 -10.89 -38.48 -30.37
CA SER A 145 -12.03 -39.10 -29.68
C SER A 145 -11.67 -40.15 -28.61
N ALA A 146 -12.53 -40.17 -27.58
CA ALA A 146 -13.14 -41.32 -26.89
C ALA A 146 -12.33 -42.28 -25.96
N LYS A 147 -12.83 -42.35 -24.71
CA LYS A 147 -13.10 -43.49 -23.78
C LYS A 147 -11.96 -44.50 -23.54
N SER A 148 -11.56 -44.85 -22.31
CA SER A 148 -12.39 -45.38 -21.21
C SER A 148 -11.59 -45.49 -19.89
N ARG A 149 -12.31 -45.42 -18.75
CA ARG A 149 -11.82 -45.57 -17.36
C ARG A 149 -11.43 -47.01 -17.03
N PRO A 150 -10.48 -47.27 -16.11
CA PRO A 150 -10.54 -48.42 -15.22
C PRO A 150 -11.19 -48.04 -13.88
N ALA A 151 -12.08 -48.91 -13.41
CA ALA A 151 -12.57 -48.90 -12.04
C ALA A 151 -11.63 -49.74 -11.17
N ALA A 152 -11.38 -49.28 -9.95
CA ALA A 152 -10.76 -50.05 -8.88
C ALA A 152 -11.81 -50.94 -8.19
N GLY A 153 -11.39 -52.12 -7.74
CA GLY A 153 -12.14 -52.98 -6.82
C GLY A 153 -11.51 -54.37 -6.64
N ASP A 154 -11.08 -54.63 -5.40
CA ASP A 154 -10.59 -55.86 -4.74
C ASP A 154 -9.21 -56.47 -5.14
#